data_AF-A0A2E9E0C0-F1
#
_entry.id   AF-A0A2E9E0C0-F1
#
_cell.length_a   1.000
_cell.length_b   1.000
_cell.length_c   1.000
_cell.angle_alpha   90.00
_cell.angle_beta   90.00
_cell.angle_gamma   90.00
#
_symmetry.space_group_name_H-M   'P 1'
#
loop_
_entity.id
_entity.type
_entity.pdbx_description
1 polymer ?
#
loop_
_entity_poly.entity_id
_entity_poly.type
_entity_poly.pdbx_seq_one_letter_code
_entity_poly.pdbx_strand_id
1 'polypeptide(L)'
;MGITAMIPDMTIGQLYSEAESRWGEIWDENAARLRILLVFPRKERKMMELHGDMIEHGQPVMTIFHRPRDEASLLEEQGLDPRQASFQFVDISSPDLGPWMQQLISNEKWLRNTVSVMSIPFSMGIPTQRSFETEQLICFRHPSLPAIERYYLPFPPTSIPGKCFVSLPRRQAAELARQQAEVLGVGRLEKKSKITVQEVAYEPSPPTPTMSQSEATMNAMMDNFSNEMLENMAEKEPVTNVELPKSSPAKEEISAGSVFVPLPPSTSVDVENTHDDPEPSQEQNSTSGVELPEIEEVDEEAGMSEIEIEFRELVNGLLAAGVEPSDMMDDPRWEDINERAAAIGFETWPVFLELAAMG
;
A
#
# COMPACT_ATOMS: atom_id res chain seq x y z
N MET A 1 -5.45 3.97 23.57
CA MET A 1 -4.39 4.53 22.68
C MET A 1 -3.25 3.52 22.53
N GLY A 2 -2.93 3.11 21.31
CA GLY A 2 -1.90 2.11 20.97
C GLY A 2 -0.47 2.63 20.99
N ILE A 3 0.46 1.79 20.52
CA ILE A 3 1.86 2.15 20.22
C ILE A 3 2.20 1.58 18.83
N THR A 4 2.68 2.42 17.93
CA THR A 4 2.99 2.05 16.54
C THR A 4 4.49 1.85 16.37
N ALA A 5 4.85 0.69 15.83
CA ALA A 5 6.21 0.33 15.47
C ALA A 5 6.34 0.19 13.95
N MET A 6 7.43 0.70 13.38
CA MET A 6 7.75 0.53 11.96
C MET A 6 8.70 -0.67 11.80
N ILE A 7 8.31 -1.59 10.92
CA ILE A 7 9.09 -2.78 10.54
C ILE A 7 9.44 -2.64 9.06
N PRO A 8 10.73 -2.46 8.71
CA PRO A 8 11.15 -2.35 7.32
C PRO A 8 11.11 -3.70 6.61
N ASP A 9 10.97 -3.67 5.29
CA ASP A 9 11.11 -4.80 4.37
C ASP A 9 10.28 -6.03 4.74
N MET A 10 9.05 -5.79 5.17
CA MET A 10 8.10 -6.83 5.54
C MET A 10 6.83 -6.74 4.68
N THR A 11 6.10 -7.85 4.61
CA THR A 11 4.78 -7.94 4.00
C THR A 11 3.72 -8.22 5.07
N ILE A 12 2.46 -7.87 4.80
CA ILE A 12 1.35 -8.22 5.72
C ILE A 12 1.26 -9.75 5.91
N GLY A 13 1.47 -10.53 4.85
CA GLY A 13 1.44 -11.99 4.91
C GLY A 13 2.54 -12.60 5.79
N GLN A 14 3.76 -12.05 5.75
CA GLN A 14 4.84 -12.45 6.65
C GLN A 14 4.53 -12.08 8.10
N LEU A 15 4.05 -10.85 8.35
CA LEU A 15 3.64 -10.43 9.69
C LEU A 15 2.54 -11.33 10.26
N TYR A 16 1.58 -11.74 9.41
CA TYR A 16 0.54 -12.68 9.79
C TYR A 16 1.12 -14.05 10.17
N SER A 17 2.07 -14.56 9.38
CA SER A 17 2.72 -15.85 9.63
C SER A 17 3.57 -15.86 10.91
N GLU A 18 4.17 -14.71 11.25
CA GLU A 18 5.01 -14.53 12.43
C GLU A 18 4.24 -13.99 13.66
N ALA A 19 2.93 -13.77 13.54
CA ALA A 19 2.13 -13.04 14.50
C ALA A 19 2.10 -13.70 15.89
N GLU A 20 1.88 -15.02 15.95
CA GLU A 20 1.87 -15.79 17.21
C GLU A 20 3.24 -15.70 17.92
N SER A 21 4.34 -15.78 17.16
CA SER A 21 5.70 -15.67 17.70
C SER A 21 6.02 -14.24 18.18
N ARG A 22 5.60 -13.22 17.42
CA ARG A 22 5.92 -11.81 17.68
C ARG A 22 5.09 -11.19 18.79
N TRP A 23 3.79 -11.47 18.83
CA TRP A 23 2.85 -10.80 19.72
C TRP A 23 2.19 -11.73 20.74
N GLY A 24 2.37 -13.04 20.60
CA GLY A 24 1.95 -14.04 21.59
C GLY A 24 0.48 -13.86 21.95
N GLU A 25 0.22 -13.65 23.24
CA GLU A 25 -1.13 -13.57 23.81
C GLU A 25 -1.97 -12.37 23.32
N ILE A 26 -1.35 -11.38 22.69
CA ILE A 26 -2.05 -10.20 22.16
C ILE A 26 -2.72 -10.53 20.82
N TRP A 27 -2.14 -11.47 20.07
CA TRP A 27 -2.66 -11.90 18.78
C TRP A 27 -3.68 -13.03 18.95
N ASP A 28 -4.85 -12.87 18.34
CA ASP A 28 -5.84 -13.94 18.22
C ASP A 28 -5.98 -14.37 16.76
N GLU A 29 -5.60 -15.61 16.47
CA GLU A 29 -5.70 -16.22 15.14
C GLU A 29 -7.15 -16.44 14.69
N ASN A 30 -8.09 -16.55 15.64
CA ASN A 30 -9.50 -16.78 15.34
C ASN A 30 -10.29 -15.48 15.19
N ALA A 31 -9.67 -14.32 15.44
CA ALA A 31 -10.33 -13.04 15.26
C ALA A 31 -10.65 -12.83 13.77
N ALA A 32 -11.88 -12.45 13.46
CA ALA A 32 -12.24 -12.04 12.12
C ALA A 32 -11.48 -10.75 11.77
N ARG A 33 -10.72 -10.77 10.68
CA ARG A 33 -9.93 -9.63 10.21
C ARG A 33 -10.41 -9.19 8.83
N LEU A 34 -10.33 -7.88 8.62
CA LEU A 34 -10.73 -7.21 7.40
C LEU A 34 -9.53 -6.45 6.85
N ARG A 35 -9.42 -6.44 5.52
CA ARG A 35 -8.52 -5.54 4.81
C ARG A 35 -9.31 -4.38 4.23
N ILE A 36 -8.84 -3.18 4.49
CA ILE A 36 -9.40 -1.95 3.93
C ILE A 36 -8.31 -1.19 3.19
N LEU A 37 -8.73 -0.33 2.26
CA LEU A 37 -7.87 0.63 1.58
C LEU A 37 -8.18 2.04 2.09
N LEU A 38 -7.15 2.77 2.48
CA LEU A 38 -7.24 4.19 2.80
C LEU A 38 -6.57 5.01 1.70
N VAL A 39 -7.25 6.04 1.22
CA VAL A 39 -6.77 6.95 0.17
C VAL A 39 -6.86 8.39 0.64
N PHE A 40 -5.72 9.05 0.81
CA PHE A 40 -5.66 10.39 1.39
C PHE A 40 -4.52 11.23 0.81
N PRO A 41 -4.55 12.57 0.95
CA PRO A 41 -3.51 13.45 0.45
C PRO A 41 -2.15 13.12 1.06
N ARG A 42 -1.09 13.20 0.25
CA ARG A 42 0.27 12.84 0.67
C ARG A 42 0.78 13.62 1.89
N LYS A 43 0.30 14.86 2.08
CA LYS A 43 0.58 15.70 3.26
C LYS A 43 0.17 15.06 4.60
N GLU A 44 -0.86 14.22 4.60
CA GLU A 44 -1.40 13.57 5.81
C GLU A 44 -0.70 12.25 6.15
N ARG A 45 0.28 11.83 5.34
CA ARG A 45 0.99 10.56 5.51
C ARG A 45 1.61 10.38 6.90
N LYS A 46 2.31 11.37 7.43
CA LYS A 46 2.94 11.28 8.75
C LYS A 46 1.91 11.09 9.88
N MET A 47 0.73 11.70 9.73
CA MET A 47 -0.37 11.53 10.67
C MET A 47 -0.92 10.10 10.59
N MET A 48 -1.13 9.60 9.37
CA MET A 48 -1.63 8.24 9.13
C MET A 48 -0.64 7.13 9.52
N GLU A 49 0.66 7.41 9.52
CA GLU A 49 1.71 6.52 10.05
C GLU A 49 1.60 6.31 11.57
N LEU A 50 1.14 7.33 12.31
CA LEU A 50 0.97 7.30 13.78
C LEU A 50 -0.51 7.20 14.21
N HIS A 51 -1.43 6.95 13.28
CA HIS A 51 -2.87 6.90 13.55
C HIS A 51 -3.22 5.91 14.67
N GLY A 52 -2.53 4.77 14.70
CA GLY A 52 -2.72 3.76 15.73
C GLY A 52 -2.32 4.19 17.14
N ASP A 53 -1.51 5.23 17.29
CA ASP A 53 -1.16 5.78 18.61
C ASP A 53 -2.33 6.58 19.21
N MET A 54 -3.17 7.15 18.34
CA MET A 54 -4.31 7.98 18.75
C MET A 54 -5.56 7.14 19.06
N ILE A 55 -5.56 5.87 18.66
CA ILE A 55 -6.75 5.00 18.73
C ILE A 55 -6.53 3.86 19.71
N GLU A 56 -7.60 3.47 20.38
CA GLU A 56 -7.63 2.25 21.19
C GLU A 56 -8.23 1.11 20.38
N HIS A 57 -7.51 0.01 20.33
CA HIS A 57 -7.90 -1.24 19.68
C HIS A 57 -7.55 -2.43 20.58
N GLY A 58 -8.16 -3.57 20.30
CA GLY A 58 -7.94 -4.81 21.02
C GLY A 58 -6.88 -5.70 20.40
N GLN A 59 -6.79 -5.71 19.07
CA GLN A 59 -5.88 -6.56 18.30
C GLN A 59 -4.80 -5.73 17.59
N PRO A 60 -3.63 -6.32 17.26
CA PRO A 60 -2.63 -5.66 16.45
C PRO A 60 -3.20 -5.25 15.08
N VAL A 61 -2.98 -3.99 14.71
CA VAL A 61 -3.36 -3.44 13.39
C VAL A 61 -2.12 -3.32 12.55
N MET A 62 -2.12 -3.93 11.36
CA MET A 62 -0.99 -3.90 10.44
C MET A 62 -1.34 -2.99 9.27
N THR A 63 -0.45 -2.07 8.93
CA THR A 63 -0.65 -1.20 7.78
C THR A 63 0.57 -1.19 6.90
N ILE A 64 0.36 -1.06 5.60
CA ILE A 64 1.45 -0.91 4.63
C ILE A 64 1.08 0.17 3.63
N PHE A 65 2.06 1.02 3.34
CA PHE A 65 1.93 2.03 2.30
C PHE A 65 2.39 1.43 0.98
N HIS A 66 1.54 1.51 -0.01
CA HIS A 66 1.87 1.12 -1.36
C HIS A 66 1.97 2.37 -2.24
N ARG A 67 3.02 2.42 -3.06
CA ARG A 67 3.30 3.52 -3.98
C ARG A 67 3.24 2.98 -5.41
N PRO A 68 2.20 3.34 -6.18
CA PRO A 68 2.12 3.02 -7.59
C PRO A 68 3.37 3.46 -8.34
N ARG A 69 3.89 2.59 -9.22
CA ARG A 69 5.04 2.85 -10.08
C ARG A 69 4.58 2.73 -11.54
N ASP A 70 4.81 1.58 -12.15
CA ASP A 70 4.47 1.30 -13.54
C ASP A 70 2.95 1.30 -13.78
N GLU A 71 2.18 0.97 -12.75
CA GLU A 71 0.71 0.95 -12.74
C GLU A 71 0.06 2.33 -12.50
N ALA A 72 0.87 3.38 -12.31
CA ALA A 72 0.37 4.74 -12.05
C ALA A 72 -0.53 5.27 -13.18
N SER A 73 -0.23 4.94 -14.44
CA SER A 73 -1.03 5.36 -15.60
C SER A 73 -2.48 4.88 -15.52
N LEU A 74 -2.73 3.69 -14.97
CA LEU A 74 -4.08 3.12 -14.81
C LEU A 74 -4.92 3.86 -13.74
N LEU A 75 -4.26 4.54 -12.81
CA LEU A 75 -4.93 5.41 -11.82
C LEU A 75 -5.18 6.80 -12.41
N GLU A 76 -4.24 7.30 -13.22
CA GLU A 76 -4.39 8.57 -13.95
C GLU A 76 -5.57 8.50 -14.94
N GLU A 77 -5.77 7.37 -15.62
CA GLU A 77 -6.94 7.11 -16.47
C GLU A 77 -8.29 7.21 -15.71
N GLN A 78 -8.28 6.92 -14.40
CA GLN A 78 -9.45 7.08 -13.53
C GLN A 78 -9.58 8.51 -12.96
N GLY A 79 -8.69 9.43 -13.34
CA GLY A 79 -8.68 10.82 -12.92
C GLY A 79 -8.06 11.06 -11.54
N LEU A 80 -7.33 10.09 -10.98
CA LEU A 80 -6.62 10.24 -9.72
C LEU A 80 -5.11 10.33 -9.97
N ASP A 81 -4.48 11.44 -9.58
CA ASP A 81 -3.02 11.61 -9.63
C ASP A 81 -2.34 10.83 -8.48
N PRO A 82 -1.55 9.78 -8.77
CA PRO A 82 -0.89 8.97 -7.75
C PRO A 82 0.19 9.73 -6.96
N ARG A 83 0.69 10.87 -7.46
CA ARG A 83 1.72 11.67 -6.78
C ARG A 83 1.17 12.50 -5.64
N GLN A 84 -0.09 12.91 -5.74
CA GLN A 84 -0.80 13.73 -4.75
C GLN A 84 -1.48 12.89 -3.66
N ALA A 85 -1.71 11.61 -3.93
CA ALA A 85 -2.36 10.68 -3.00
C ALA A 85 -1.35 9.73 -2.33
N SER A 86 -1.76 9.17 -1.20
CA SER A 86 -1.12 8.04 -0.54
C SER A 86 -2.14 6.92 -0.39
N PHE A 87 -1.69 5.70 -0.66
CA PHE A 87 -2.50 4.49 -0.59
C PHE A 87 -1.97 3.62 0.54
N GLN A 88 -2.81 3.35 1.53
CA GLN A 88 -2.46 2.55 2.68
C GLN A 88 -3.43 1.37 2.77
N PHE A 89 -2.89 0.16 2.72
CA PHE A 89 -3.64 -1.04 3.04
C PHE A 89 -3.57 -1.24 4.55
N VAL A 90 -4.74 -1.44 5.17
CA VAL A 90 -4.88 -1.63 6.61
C VAL A 90 -5.54 -2.97 6.84
N ASP A 91 -4.89 -3.81 7.62
CA ASP A 91 -5.37 -5.11 8.09
C ASP A 91 -5.72 -4.97 9.57
N ILE A 92 -7.02 -5.06 9.88
CA ILE A 92 -7.59 -4.73 11.18
C ILE A 92 -8.63 -5.78 11.60
N SER A 93 -8.79 -6.01 12.89
CA SER A 93 -9.88 -6.84 13.40
C SER A 93 -11.24 -6.18 13.15
N SER A 94 -12.25 -6.95 12.76
CA SER A 94 -13.62 -6.47 12.53
C SER A 94 -14.18 -5.57 13.64
N PRO A 95 -14.08 -5.91 14.95
CA PRO A 95 -14.53 -5.03 16.04
C PRO A 95 -13.77 -3.71 16.14
N ASP A 96 -12.48 -3.69 15.78
CA ASP A 96 -11.63 -2.50 15.91
C ASP A 96 -11.83 -1.49 14.76
N LEU A 97 -12.46 -1.91 13.65
CA LEU A 97 -12.67 -1.06 12.46
C LEU A 97 -13.51 0.20 12.78
N GLY A 98 -14.55 0.06 13.60
CA GLY A 98 -15.43 1.17 13.97
C GLY A 98 -14.66 2.29 14.67
N PRO A 99 -14.05 2.02 15.83
CA PRO A 99 -13.19 2.98 16.54
C PRO A 99 -12.07 3.53 15.65
N TRP A 100 -11.45 2.69 14.82
CA TRP A 100 -10.37 3.08 13.92
C TRP A 100 -10.77 4.16 12.90
N MET A 101 -12.00 4.06 12.37
CA MET A 101 -12.52 4.97 11.35
C MET A 101 -13.35 6.12 11.91
N GLN A 102 -13.78 6.05 13.18
CA GLN A 102 -14.73 6.99 13.77
C GLN A 102 -14.25 8.45 13.65
N GLN A 103 -13.00 8.73 14.02
CA GLN A 103 -12.46 10.10 13.95
C GLN A 103 -12.38 10.60 12.51
N LEU A 104 -11.96 9.75 11.57
CA LEU A 104 -11.83 10.11 10.15
C LEU A 104 -13.20 10.39 9.51
N ILE A 105 -14.22 9.62 9.86
CA ILE A 105 -15.58 9.80 9.33
C ILE A 105 -16.28 11.00 9.99
N SER A 106 -16.21 11.12 11.32
CA SER A 106 -16.94 12.16 12.06
C SER A 106 -16.31 13.54 11.91
N ASN A 107 -14.98 13.66 12.00
CA ASN A 107 -14.30 14.96 12.00
C ASN A 107 -13.91 15.39 10.58
N GLU A 108 -13.29 14.49 9.83
CA GLU A 108 -12.72 14.78 8.51
C GLU A 108 -13.66 14.44 7.35
N LYS A 109 -14.83 13.87 7.65
CA LYS A 109 -15.89 13.54 6.66
C LYS A 109 -15.39 12.64 5.55
N TRP A 110 -14.57 11.64 5.90
CA TRP A 110 -14.10 10.64 4.94
C TRP A 110 -15.28 9.88 4.32
N LEU A 111 -15.14 9.60 3.02
CA LEU A 111 -16.17 8.97 2.22
C LEU A 111 -15.85 7.50 2.04
N ARG A 112 -16.87 6.65 2.23
CA ARG A 112 -16.76 5.20 2.03
C ARG A 112 -17.16 4.85 0.60
N ASN A 113 -16.34 4.05 -0.07
CA ASN A 113 -16.63 3.41 -1.35
C ASN A 113 -16.15 1.95 -1.33
N THR A 114 -16.50 1.19 -2.36
CA THR A 114 -15.95 -0.16 -2.58
C THR A 114 -15.01 -0.09 -3.77
N VAL A 115 -13.84 -0.73 -3.66
CA VAL A 115 -12.86 -0.79 -4.75
C VAL A 115 -12.57 -2.25 -5.12
N SER A 116 -12.45 -2.51 -6.42
CA SER A 116 -12.00 -3.80 -6.94
C SER A 116 -10.47 -3.79 -7.05
N VAL A 117 -9.79 -4.55 -6.19
CA VAL A 117 -8.34 -4.73 -6.29
C VAL A 117 -8.02 -5.84 -7.27
N MET A 118 -7.30 -5.51 -8.33
CA MET A 118 -7.02 -6.38 -9.47
C MET A 118 -5.53 -6.53 -9.69
N SER A 119 -5.13 -7.64 -10.31
CA SER A 119 -3.78 -7.75 -10.86
C SER A 119 -3.61 -6.82 -12.05
N ILE A 120 -2.39 -6.31 -12.24
CA ILE A 120 -2.06 -5.48 -13.40
C ILE A 120 -2.31 -6.26 -14.69
N PRO A 121 -2.94 -5.66 -15.71
CA PRO A 121 -3.12 -6.29 -17.01
C PRO A 121 -1.79 -6.68 -17.66
N PHE A 122 -1.72 -7.90 -18.22
CA PHE A 122 -0.53 -8.40 -18.90
C PHE A 122 -0.03 -7.49 -20.04
N SER A 123 -0.91 -6.66 -20.61
CA SER A 123 -0.58 -5.68 -21.66
C SER A 123 0.45 -4.63 -21.22
N MET A 124 0.61 -4.40 -19.91
CA MET A 124 1.61 -3.46 -19.38
C MET A 124 3.04 -4.02 -19.41
N GLY A 125 3.22 -5.32 -19.62
CA GLY A 125 4.54 -5.92 -19.82
C GLY A 125 5.49 -5.88 -18.61
N ILE A 126 4.99 -5.70 -17.39
CA ILE A 126 5.83 -5.60 -16.19
C ILE A 126 6.42 -6.99 -15.85
N PRO A 127 7.77 -7.13 -15.79
CA PRO A 127 8.42 -8.44 -15.69
C PRO A 127 8.22 -9.14 -14.34
N THR A 128 8.01 -8.39 -13.26
CA THR A 128 7.91 -8.93 -11.89
C THR A 128 6.47 -9.17 -11.43
N GLN A 129 5.47 -9.09 -12.32
CA GLN A 129 4.06 -9.21 -11.92
C GLN A 129 3.66 -10.65 -11.59
N ARG A 130 2.79 -10.81 -10.58
CA ARG A 130 2.10 -12.06 -10.25
C ARG A 130 0.60 -11.82 -10.37
N SER A 131 -0.06 -12.57 -11.27
CA SER A 131 -1.53 -12.53 -11.35
C SER A 131 -2.16 -13.10 -10.08
N PHE A 132 -3.28 -12.50 -9.66
CA PHE A 132 -4.07 -12.93 -8.51
C PHE A 132 -5.54 -12.62 -8.72
N GLU A 133 -6.40 -13.25 -7.92
CA GLU A 133 -7.85 -13.11 -7.98
C GLU A 133 -8.31 -11.70 -7.56
N THR A 134 -9.29 -11.15 -8.26
CA THR A 134 -9.85 -9.85 -7.93
C THR A 134 -10.54 -9.88 -6.56
N GLU A 135 -10.11 -9.01 -5.66
CA GLU A 135 -10.68 -8.88 -4.31
C GLU A 135 -11.46 -7.57 -4.19
N GLN A 136 -12.65 -7.61 -3.58
CA GLN A 136 -13.44 -6.40 -3.28
C GLN A 136 -13.07 -5.88 -1.90
N LEU A 137 -12.51 -4.67 -1.83
CA LEU A 137 -12.14 -4.04 -0.56
C LEU A 137 -13.03 -2.84 -0.25
N ILE A 138 -13.25 -2.63 1.04
CA ILE A 138 -13.81 -1.36 1.53
C ILE A 138 -12.71 -0.31 1.42
N CYS A 139 -13.03 0.78 0.75
CA CYS A 139 -12.15 1.93 0.58
C CYS A 139 -12.71 3.11 1.37
N PHE A 140 -11.87 3.78 2.15
CA PHE A 140 -12.19 5.07 2.73
C PHE A 140 -11.26 6.12 2.13
N ARG A 141 -11.86 7.16 1.56
CA ARG A 141 -11.13 8.23 0.90
C ARG A 141 -11.36 9.58 1.57
N HIS A 142 -10.32 10.40 1.58
CA HIS A 142 -10.42 11.80 1.94
C HIS A 142 -11.31 12.56 0.92
N PRO A 143 -12.18 13.48 1.36
CA PRO A 143 -13.14 14.17 0.48
C PRO A 143 -12.49 15.00 -0.64
N SER A 144 -11.22 15.41 -0.50
CA SER A 144 -10.50 16.18 -1.51
C SER A 144 -10.02 15.35 -2.71
N LEU A 145 -10.04 14.02 -2.62
CA LEU A 145 -9.56 13.13 -3.68
C LEU A 145 -10.72 12.49 -4.43
N PRO A 146 -10.58 12.25 -5.75
CA PRO A 146 -11.61 11.57 -6.53
C PRO A 146 -11.81 10.12 -6.04
N ALA A 147 -12.99 9.57 -6.31
CA ALA A 147 -13.26 8.15 -6.06
C ALA A 147 -12.58 7.30 -7.14
N ILE A 148 -12.10 6.13 -6.73
CA ILE A 148 -11.60 5.10 -7.64
C ILE A 148 -12.50 3.87 -7.55
N GLU A 149 -12.65 3.16 -8.67
CA GLU A 149 -13.40 1.91 -8.75
C GLU A 149 -12.49 0.70 -8.80
N ARG A 150 -11.30 0.86 -9.41
CA ARG A 150 -10.34 -0.22 -9.63
C ARG A 150 -8.97 0.19 -9.11
N TYR A 151 -8.33 -0.72 -8.38
CA TYR A 151 -6.97 -0.53 -7.89
C TYR A 151 -6.09 -1.67 -8.39
N TYR A 152 -5.02 -1.35 -9.12
CA TYR A 152 -4.16 -2.35 -9.73
C TYR A 152 -2.91 -2.58 -8.88
N LEU A 153 -2.51 -3.84 -8.71
CA LEU A 153 -1.31 -4.21 -7.99
C LEU A 153 -0.48 -5.24 -8.77
N PRO A 154 0.87 -5.20 -8.66
CA PRO A 154 1.75 -6.22 -9.22
C PRO A 154 1.73 -7.53 -8.43
N PHE A 155 1.38 -7.46 -7.15
CA PHE A 155 1.31 -8.59 -6.22
C PHE A 155 0.01 -8.52 -5.40
N PRO A 156 -0.47 -9.64 -4.83
CA PRO A 156 -1.60 -9.62 -3.91
C PRO A 156 -1.39 -8.61 -2.76
N PRO A 157 -2.45 -8.00 -2.20
CA PRO A 157 -2.33 -7.04 -1.09
C PRO A 157 -1.56 -7.55 0.13
N THR A 158 -1.57 -8.88 0.37
CA THR A 158 -0.80 -9.53 1.45
C THR A 158 0.70 -9.54 1.22
N SER A 159 1.13 -9.46 -0.04
CA SER A 159 2.51 -9.72 -0.47
C SER A 159 3.22 -8.46 -0.97
N ILE A 160 2.62 -7.28 -0.76
CA ILE A 160 3.26 -6.01 -1.09
C ILE A 160 4.46 -5.83 -0.14
N PRO A 161 5.69 -5.68 -0.65
CA PRO A 161 6.85 -5.39 0.20
C PRO A 161 6.91 -3.90 0.52
N GLY A 162 7.27 -3.56 1.76
CA GLY A 162 7.47 -2.16 2.13
C GLY A 162 7.68 -1.94 3.62
N LYS A 163 7.51 -0.67 4.03
CA LYS A 163 7.51 -0.29 5.45
C LYS A 163 6.14 -0.63 6.03
N CYS A 164 6.10 -1.64 6.88
CA CYS A 164 4.90 -1.99 7.63
C CYS A 164 4.86 -1.22 8.94
N PHE A 165 3.73 -0.58 9.23
CA PHE A 165 3.47 0.06 10.51
C PHE A 165 2.48 -0.80 11.27
N VAL A 166 2.93 -1.34 12.41
CA VAL A 166 2.13 -2.19 13.28
C VAL A 166 1.77 -1.42 14.53
N SER A 167 0.48 -1.21 14.76
CA SER A 167 -0.02 -0.62 15.98
C SER A 167 -0.41 -1.71 16.97
N LEU A 168 0.19 -1.66 18.16
CA LEU A 168 -0.02 -2.62 19.24
C LEU A 168 -0.91 -2.02 20.34
N PRO A 169 -1.89 -2.78 20.85
CA PRO A 169 -2.70 -2.34 21.97
C PRO A 169 -1.84 -2.25 23.24
N ARG A 170 -2.10 -1.26 24.10
CA ARG A 170 -1.49 -1.24 25.44
C ARG A 170 -2.09 -2.39 26.26
N ARG A 171 -1.29 -3.07 27.09
CA ARG A 171 -1.66 -4.32 27.81
C ARG A 171 -3.04 -4.30 28.49
N GLN A 172 -3.53 -3.15 28.94
CA GLN A 172 -4.87 -3.01 29.55
C GLN A 172 -6.02 -3.09 28.51
N ALA A 173 -5.83 -2.56 27.30
CA ALA A 173 -6.81 -2.64 26.21
C ALA A 173 -6.89 -4.06 25.62
N ALA A 174 -5.77 -4.79 25.58
CA ALA A 174 -5.75 -6.20 25.18
C ALA A 174 -6.56 -7.09 26.14
N GLU A 175 -6.47 -6.84 27.46
CA GLU A 175 -7.30 -7.54 28.45
C GLU A 175 -8.79 -7.14 28.38
N LEU A 176 -9.08 -5.85 28.15
CA LEU A 176 -10.45 -5.34 28.03
C LEU A 176 -11.13 -5.82 26.73
N ALA A 177 -10.40 -5.91 25.62
CA ALA A 177 -10.88 -6.50 24.37
C ALA A 177 -11.12 -8.01 24.51
N ARG A 178 -10.30 -8.73 25.29
CA ARG A 178 -10.57 -10.13 25.65
C ARG A 178 -11.84 -10.26 26.46
N GLN A 179 -12.05 -9.39 27.46
CA GLN A 179 -13.30 -9.38 28.23
C GLN A 179 -14.50 -9.07 27.34
N GLN A 180 -14.37 -8.14 26.38
CA GLN A 180 -15.42 -7.84 25.41
C GLN A 180 -15.69 -9.01 24.46
N ALA A 181 -14.66 -9.69 23.95
CA ALA A 181 -14.81 -10.89 23.10
C ALA A 181 -15.41 -12.08 23.88
N GLU A 182 -15.04 -12.24 25.16
CA GLU A 182 -15.58 -13.25 26.07
C GLU A 182 -17.06 -13.00 26.38
N VAL A 183 -17.44 -11.73 26.61
CA VAL A 183 -18.84 -11.32 26.83
C VAL A 183 -19.69 -11.45 25.56
N LEU A 184 -19.10 -11.26 24.36
CA LEU A 184 -19.78 -11.42 23.08
C LEU A 184 -19.84 -12.88 22.57
N GLY A 185 -19.28 -13.84 23.32
CA GLY A 185 -19.44 -15.28 23.05
C GLY A 185 -18.73 -15.81 21.80
N VAL A 186 -17.76 -15.08 21.25
CA VAL A 186 -16.95 -15.52 20.10
C VAL A 186 -15.55 -15.89 20.62
N GLY A 187 -15.21 -17.18 20.61
CA GLY A 187 -13.85 -17.65 20.90
C GLY A 187 -13.63 -18.19 22.33
N ARG A 188 -14.19 -19.37 22.63
CA ARG A 188 -13.64 -20.20 23.72
C ARG A 188 -12.25 -20.71 23.30
N LEU A 189 -11.19 -20.05 23.76
CA LEU A 189 -9.84 -20.59 23.70
C LEU A 189 -9.41 -21.03 25.11
N GLU A 190 -9.21 -22.35 25.22
CA GLU A 190 -8.62 -23.00 26.39
C GLU A 190 -7.20 -22.46 26.63
N LYS A 191 -6.96 -21.93 27.84
CA LYS A 191 -5.63 -21.53 28.29
C LYS A 191 -4.70 -22.76 28.30
N LYS A 192 -3.69 -22.80 27.42
CA LYS A 192 -2.54 -23.69 27.58
C LYS A 192 -1.76 -23.25 28.83
N SER A 193 -1.96 -23.98 29.92
CA SER A 193 -1.27 -23.78 31.19
C SER A 193 0.09 -24.48 31.18
N LYS A 194 1.16 -23.70 31.29
CA LYS A 194 2.43 -24.17 31.85
C LYS A 194 3.21 -23.00 32.42
N ILE A 195 2.99 -22.70 33.69
CA ILE A 195 4.02 -22.25 34.62
C ILE A 195 3.67 -22.82 36.00
N THR A 196 4.50 -23.75 36.45
CA THR A 196 4.71 -24.08 37.85
C THR A 196 5.36 -22.88 38.52
N VAL A 197 4.86 -22.43 39.68
CA VAL A 197 5.63 -22.05 40.89
C VAL A 197 4.69 -21.53 42.00
N GLN A 198 4.79 -22.25 43.13
CA GLN A 198 4.58 -21.89 44.55
C GLN A 198 3.30 -21.19 45.03
N GLU A 199 2.60 -21.91 45.90
CA GLU A 199 1.67 -21.39 46.91
C GLU A 199 2.34 -20.33 47.79
N VAL A 200 1.73 -19.14 47.85
CA VAL A 200 1.89 -18.21 48.98
C VAL A 200 0.50 -17.75 49.41
N ALA A 201 0.35 -17.68 50.73
CA ALA A 201 -0.89 -17.61 51.49
C ALA A 201 -1.80 -16.39 51.21
N TYR A 202 -3.08 -16.62 51.47
CA TYR A 202 -4.23 -15.73 51.35
C TYR A 202 -4.26 -14.64 52.43
N GLU A 203 -4.44 -13.37 52.05
CA GLU A 203 -5.05 -12.33 52.90
C GLU A 203 -6.05 -11.48 52.09
N PRO A 204 -7.19 -11.08 52.70
CA PRO A 204 -8.36 -10.55 51.99
C PRO A 204 -8.30 -9.06 51.60
N SER A 205 -9.02 -8.70 50.54
CA SER A 205 -9.16 -7.36 49.97
C SER A 205 -10.11 -6.43 50.73
N PRO A 206 -9.93 -5.08 50.63
CA PRO A 206 -10.93 -4.08 50.99
C PRO A 206 -11.87 -3.70 49.81
N PRO A 207 -13.02 -3.05 50.07
CA PRO A 207 -14.20 -3.04 49.19
C PRO A 207 -14.19 -1.99 48.06
N THR A 208 -15.03 -2.28 47.06
CA THR A 208 -15.34 -1.55 45.82
C THR A 208 -15.84 -0.11 46.01
N PRO A 209 -15.46 0.86 45.15
CA PRO A 209 -16.09 2.18 45.11
C PRO A 209 -17.42 2.14 44.34
N THR A 210 -18.43 2.82 44.88
CA THR A 210 -19.78 2.96 44.33
C THR A 210 -19.76 3.92 43.11
N MET A 211 -20.23 3.46 41.96
CA MET A 211 -20.37 4.30 40.74
C MET A 211 -21.46 5.37 40.93
N SER A 212 -21.22 6.56 40.38
CA SER A 212 -22.14 7.70 40.50
C SER A 212 -23.25 7.68 39.43
N GLN A 213 -24.42 8.22 39.76
CA GLN A 213 -25.61 8.20 38.88
C GLN A 213 -25.41 8.92 37.53
N SER A 214 -24.41 9.81 37.41
CA SER A 214 -24.09 10.50 36.15
C SER A 214 -23.45 9.58 35.11
N GLU A 215 -22.63 8.63 35.53
CA GLU A 215 -21.99 7.66 34.62
C GLU A 215 -22.99 6.62 34.10
N ALA A 216 -23.94 6.21 34.95
CA ALA A 216 -25.03 5.33 34.55
C ALA A 216 -25.96 5.98 33.50
N THR A 217 -26.14 7.30 33.58
CA THR A 217 -26.99 8.05 32.64
C THR A 217 -26.31 8.22 31.28
N MET A 218 -24.99 8.43 31.25
CA MET A 218 -24.23 8.53 30.00
C MET A 218 -24.13 7.19 29.27
N ASN A 219 -23.93 6.08 29.99
CA ASN A 219 -23.93 4.73 29.41
C ASN A 219 -25.31 4.36 28.85
N ALA A 220 -26.40 4.71 29.54
CA ALA A 220 -27.76 4.46 29.05
C ALA A 220 -28.09 5.23 27.76
N MET A 221 -27.53 6.43 27.57
CA MET A 221 -27.68 7.19 26.32
C MET A 221 -26.87 6.59 25.16
N MET A 222 -25.70 6.02 25.45
CA MET A 222 -24.83 5.35 24.48
C MET A 222 -25.44 4.04 23.97
N ASP A 223 -26.03 3.25 24.87
CA ASP A 223 -26.70 1.98 24.53
C ASP A 223 -27.98 2.22 23.70
N ASN A 224 -28.72 3.30 23.99
CA ASN A 224 -29.92 3.64 23.24
C ASN A 224 -29.59 4.07 21.79
N PHE A 225 -28.50 4.81 21.60
CA PHE A 225 -28.02 5.19 20.27
C PHE A 225 -27.53 3.98 19.46
N SER A 226 -26.89 3.00 20.11
CA SER A 226 -26.41 1.79 19.46
C SER A 226 -27.56 0.87 19.01
N ASN A 227 -28.65 0.80 19.79
CA ASN A 227 -29.85 0.06 19.40
C ASN A 227 -30.62 0.74 18.26
N GLU A 228 -30.75 2.07 18.26
CA GLU A 228 -31.45 2.82 17.20
C GLU A 228 -30.72 2.72 15.84
N MET A 229 -29.39 2.59 15.86
CA MET A 229 -28.59 2.36 14.65
C MET A 229 -28.73 0.94 14.08
N LEU A 230 -28.92 -0.07 14.96
CA LEU A 230 -29.17 -1.46 14.56
C LEU A 230 -30.60 -1.68 14.06
N GLU A 231 -31.58 -1.00 14.65
CA GLU A 231 -32.99 -1.10 14.29
C GLU A 231 -33.28 -0.48 12.91
N ASN A 232 -32.60 0.62 12.56
CA ASN A 232 -32.61 1.21 11.22
C ASN A 232 -31.96 0.33 10.12
N MET A 233 -31.24 -0.73 10.52
CA MET A 233 -30.66 -1.71 9.60
C MET A 233 -31.57 -2.92 9.39
N ALA A 234 -32.52 -3.15 10.31
CA ALA A 234 -33.43 -4.30 10.30
C ALA A 234 -34.75 -4.03 9.55
N GLU A 235 -35.17 -2.77 9.39
CA GLU A 235 -36.32 -2.40 8.57
C GLU A 235 -35.90 -2.13 7.11
N LYS A 236 -35.81 -3.19 6.30
CA LYS A 236 -36.01 -3.08 4.85
C LYS A 236 -37.26 -3.84 4.47
N GLU A 237 -38.22 -3.10 3.94
CA GLU A 237 -39.47 -3.56 3.35
C GLU A 237 -39.25 -4.70 2.32
N PRO A 238 -40.16 -5.68 2.23
CA PRO A 238 -40.04 -6.77 1.28
C PRO A 238 -40.31 -6.27 -0.14
N VAL A 239 -39.28 -6.24 -0.99
CA VAL A 239 -39.47 -6.08 -2.44
C VAL A 239 -40.13 -7.33 -3.02
N THR A 240 -41.32 -7.10 -3.57
CA THR A 240 -42.19 -8.04 -4.27
C THR A 240 -41.49 -8.70 -5.48
N ASN A 241 -41.70 -10.01 -5.59
CA ASN A 241 -41.37 -10.88 -6.73
C ASN A 241 -41.56 -10.22 -8.11
N VAL A 242 -40.53 -10.32 -8.96
CA VAL A 242 -40.69 -10.30 -10.42
C VAL A 242 -40.10 -11.60 -10.95
N GLU A 243 -40.97 -12.40 -11.58
CA GLU A 243 -40.71 -13.74 -12.11
C GLU A 243 -39.73 -13.73 -13.29
N LEU A 244 -38.81 -14.71 -13.28
CA LEU A 244 -37.94 -15.05 -14.39
C LEU A 244 -38.75 -15.80 -15.48
N PRO A 245 -38.76 -15.36 -16.75
CA PRO A 245 -39.44 -16.12 -17.79
C PRO A 245 -38.62 -17.36 -18.15
N LYS A 246 -39.28 -18.51 -17.99
CA LYS A 246 -38.87 -19.82 -18.49
C LYS A 246 -38.85 -19.82 -20.02
N SER A 247 -37.80 -20.36 -20.61
CA SER A 247 -37.84 -20.88 -21.97
C SER A 247 -36.68 -21.86 -22.18
N SER A 248 -37.01 -23.15 -22.12
CA SER A 248 -36.37 -24.18 -22.94
C SER A 248 -37.45 -24.69 -23.89
N PRO A 249 -37.09 -25.07 -25.11
CA PRO A 249 -37.53 -26.38 -25.55
C PRO A 249 -36.39 -27.23 -26.11
N ALA A 250 -36.65 -28.52 -26.06
CA ALA A 250 -35.74 -29.62 -26.31
C ALA A 250 -35.46 -29.88 -27.80
N LYS A 251 -34.27 -30.47 -28.01
CA LYS A 251 -33.81 -31.48 -28.97
C LYS A 251 -34.86 -32.08 -29.95
N GLU A 252 -34.55 -32.06 -31.25
CA GLU A 252 -34.67 -33.21 -32.18
C GLU A 252 -33.78 -33.00 -33.43
N GLU A 253 -33.31 -34.12 -33.98
CA GLU A 253 -32.35 -34.33 -35.09
C GLU A 253 -32.91 -33.80 -36.45
N ILE A 254 -32.23 -33.60 -37.59
CA ILE A 254 -31.21 -34.33 -38.36
C ILE A 254 -30.70 -33.35 -39.47
N SER A 255 -29.46 -33.55 -39.98
CA SER A 255 -29.06 -33.43 -41.41
C SER A 255 -27.89 -32.48 -41.75
N ALA A 256 -26.78 -33.11 -42.16
CA ALA A 256 -25.71 -32.74 -43.08
C ALA A 256 -25.49 -31.25 -43.49
N GLY A 257 -24.25 -30.77 -43.28
CA GLY A 257 -23.75 -29.56 -43.92
C GLY A 257 -22.34 -29.19 -43.47
N SER A 258 -21.34 -29.77 -44.13
CA SER A 258 -19.91 -29.44 -44.02
C SER A 258 -19.61 -27.97 -44.35
N VAL A 259 -18.79 -27.28 -43.55
CA VAL A 259 -17.63 -26.49 -44.03
C VAL A 259 -16.62 -26.36 -42.88
N PHE A 260 -15.48 -27.04 -43.05
CA PHE A 260 -14.27 -26.96 -42.24
C PHE A 260 -13.31 -26.00 -42.97
N VAL A 261 -12.78 -24.98 -42.29
CA VAL A 261 -11.78 -24.05 -42.87
C VAL A 261 -10.38 -24.52 -42.46
N PRO A 262 -9.48 -24.85 -43.41
CA PRO A 262 -8.19 -25.49 -43.12
C PRO A 262 -7.04 -24.48 -42.93
N LEU A 263 -6.10 -24.83 -42.05
CA LEU A 263 -4.75 -24.25 -41.95
C LEU A 263 -3.86 -24.72 -43.13
N PRO A 264 -2.94 -23.88 -43.64
CA PRO A 264 -1.95 -24.31 -44.63
C PRO A 264 -0.77 -25.08 -43.99
N PRO A 265 -0.20 -26.09 -44.69
CA PRO A 265 0.82 -26.98 -44.16
C PRO A 265 2.25 -26.55 -44.48
N SER A 266 3.17 -26.93 -43.59
CA SER A 266 4.60 -27.07 -43.83
C SER A 266 4.87 -28.29 -44.72
N THR A 267 5.77 -28.15 -45.69
CA THR A 267 6.33 -29.30 -46.42
C THR A 267 7.85 -29.15 -46.53
N SER A 268 8.56 -30.11 -45.94
CA SER A 268 9.97 -30.41 -46.07
C SER A 268 10.21 -31.35 -47.26
N VAL A 269 11.24 -31.10 -48.08
CA VAL A 269 12.10 -32.16 -48.66
C VAL A 269 13.45 -31.59 -49.09
N ASP A 270 14.47 -32.43 -48.91
CA ASP A 270 15.91 -32.23 -48.95
C ASP A 270 16.56 -32.16 -50.36
N VAL A 271 17.78 -31.61 -50.43
CA VAL A 271 19.07 -32.30 -50.74
C VAL A 271 20.07 -31.41 -51.53
N GLU A 272 21.28 -31.30 -50.96
CA GLU A 272 22.65 -31.07 -51.51
C GLU A 272 23.12 -29.80 -52.26
N ASN A 273 24.12 -29.16 -51.61
CA ASN A 273 25.51 -28.93 -52.05
C ASN A 273 25.78 -28.11 -53.33
N THR A 274 26.37 -26.92 -53.18
CA THR A 274 27.80 -26.62 -53.49
C THR A 274 28.13 -25.13 -53.30
N HIS A 275 29.33 -24.88 -52.78
CA HIS A 275 30.27 -23.73 -52.89
C HIS A 275 29.72 -22.32 -53.22
N ASP A 276 30.18 -21.22 -52.62
CA ASP A 276 31.55 -20.86 -52.23
C ASP A 276 31.49 -19.74 -51.17
N ASP A 277 32.37 -19.83 -50.18
CA ASP A 277 32.81 -18.73 -49.32
C ASP A 277 33.96 -18.01 -50.06
N PRO A 278 34.24 -16.72 -49.82
CA PRO A 278 35.31 -16.48 -48.85
C PRO A 278 35.20 -15.17 -48.04
N GLU A 279 35.45 -15.31 -46.74
CA GLU A 279 36.17 -14.37 -45.86
C GLU A 279 37.70 -14.36 -46.18
N PRO A 280 38.58 -13.62 -45.47
CA PRO A 280 38.80 -12.17 -45.36
C PRO A 280 40.20 -11.79 -45.89
N SER A 281 40.59 -10.50 -45.91
CA SER A 281 42.02 -10.12 -46.00
C SER A 281 42.32 -8.80 -45.29
N GLN A 282 43.30 -8.89 -44.41
CA GLN A 282 43.92 -7.87 -43.59
C GLN A 282 44.95 -7.01 -44.36
N GLU A 283 45.25 -5.86 -43.75
CA GLU A 283 46.52 -5.12 -43.70
C GLU A 283 46.94 -4.09 -44.78
N GLN A 284 47.01 -2.85 -44.28
CA GLN A 284 48.08 -1.85 -44.39
C GLN A 284 48.34 -1.16 -45.74
N ASN A 285 48.08 0.15 -45.79
CA ASN A 285 49.16 1.10 -46.03
C ASN A 285 48.85 2.53 -45.55
N SER A 286 49.90 3.14 -45.03
CA SER A 286 49.99 4.41 -44.31
C SER A 286 50.05 5.65 -45.21
N THR A 287 49.86 6.80 -44.53
CA THR A 287 50.21 8.19 -44.86
C THR A 287 49.22 9.01 -45.70
N SER A 288 48.45 9.86 -45.02
CA SER A 288 48.42 11.31 -45.29
C SER A 288 47.77 12.02 -44.11
N GLY A 289 48.36 13.13 -43.68
CA GLY A 289 47.95 13.87 -42.48
C GLY A 289 46.49 14.33 -42.53
N VAL A 290 45.78 14.08 -41.44
CA VAL A 290 44.44 14.60 -41.17
C VAL A 290 44.53 15.34 -39.83
N GLU A 291 43.88 16.50 -39.80
CA GLU A 291 43.88 17.56 -38.80
C GLU A 291 43.71 17.06 -37.36
N LEU A 292 44.31 17.80 -36.41
CA LEU A 292 43.99 17.69 -35.00
C LEU A 292 42.45 17.76 -34.86
N PRO A 293 41.81 16.86 -34.10
CA PRO A 293 40.40 17.04 -33.80
C PRO A 293 40.25 18.37 -33.07
N GLU A 294 39.45 19.24 -33.66
CA GLU A 294 38.79 20.33 -32.96
C GLU A 294 38.21 19.69 -31.69
N ILE A 295 38.67 20.16 -30.53
CA ILE A 295 38.05 19.80 -29.27
C ILE A 295 36.65 20.38 -29.41
N GLU A 296 35.69 19.55 -29.80
CA GLU A 296 34.29 19.81 -29.48
C GLU A 296 34.32 20.14 -27.98
N GLU A 297 34.00 21.38 -27.65
CA GLU A 297 33.52 21.71 -26.32
C GLU A 297 32.38 20.71 -26.11
N VAL A 298 32.70 19.62 -25.42
CA VAL A 298 31.71 18.68 -24.93
C VAL A 298 30.85 19.57 -24.05
N ASP A 299 29.68 19.96 -24.56
CA ASP A 299 28.64 20.57 -23.76
C ASP A 299 28.42 19.61 -22.58
N GLU A 300 29.09 19.87 -21.45
CA GLU A 300 28.95 19.09 -20.21
C GLU A 300 27.47 19.09 -19.77
N GLU A 301 26.67 20.02 -20.30
CA GLU A 301 25.22 20.13 -20.16
C GLU A 301 24.41 19.03 -20.86
N ALA A 302 24.96 18.30 -21.85
CA ALA A 302 24.19 17.31 -22.61
C ALA A 302 24.01 15.95 -21.89
N GLY A 303 24.67 15.75 -20.75
CA GLY A 303 24.57 14.52 -19.94
C GLY A 303 24.00 14.71 -18.52
N MET A 304 23.78 15.95 -18.08
CA MET A 304 23.33 16.24 -16.73
C MET A 304 21.81 16.06 -16.60
N SER A 305 21.36 15.51 -15.47
CA SER A 305 19.94 15.39 -15.16
C SER A 305 19.32 16.78 -14.98
N GLU A 306 18.04 16.96 -15.33
CA GLU A 306 17.30 18.21 -15.10
C GLU A 306 17.44 18.72 -13.65
N ILE A 307 17.51 17.81 -12.67
CA ILE A 307 17.70 18.17 -11.26
C ILE A 307 19.13 18.61 -10.92
N GLU A 308 20.13 18.11 -11.66
CA GLU A 308 21.53 18.47 -11.46
C GLU A 308 21.79 19.90 -11.96
N ILE A 309 21.18 20.27 -13.08
CA ILE A 309 21.22 21.63 -13.62
C ILE A 309 20.57 22.59 -12.61
N GLU A 310 19.36 22.28 -12.14
CA GLU A 310 18.64 23.10 -11.15
C GLU A 310 19.41 23.24 -9.83
N PHE A 311 20.08 22.17 -9.38
CA PHE A 311 20.91 22.20 -8.18
C PHE A 311 22.16 23.08 -8.36
N ARG A 312 22.87 22.94 -9.49
CA ARG A 312 24.03 23.77 -9.84
C ARG A 312 23.65 25.25 -9.94
N GLU A 313 22.51 25.56 -10.55
CA GLU A 313 21.98 26.92 -10.63
C GLU A 313 21.66 27.51 -9.25
N LEU A 314 21.03 26.74 -8.36
CA LEU A 314 20.73 27.19 -6.99
C LEU A 314 22.03 27.49 -6.23
N VAL A 315 22.99 26.56 -6.27
CA VAL A 315 24.28 26.70 -5.56
C VAL A 315 25.06 27.90 -6.09
N ASN A 316 25.20 28.03 -7.41
CA ASN A 316 25.91 29.16 -8.02
C ASN A 316 25.21 30.49 -7.76
N GLY A 317 23.87 30.51 -7.75
CA GLY A 317 23.09 31.70 -7.40
C GLY A 317 23.30 32.17 -5.96
N LEU A 318 23.39 31.23 -5.02
CA LEU A 318 23.64 31.52 -3.60
C LEU A 318 25.10 31.95 -3.36
N LEU A 319 26.07 31.32 -4.01
CA LEU A 319 27.48 31.74 -3.98
C LEU A 319 27.65 33.15 -4.57
N ALA A 320 26.99 33.44 -5.69
CA ALA A 320 27.00 34.77 -6.30
C ALA A 320 26.31 35.84 -5.42
N ALA A 321 25.33 35.44 -4.61
CA ALA A 321 24.70 36.30 -3.61
C ALA A 321 25.56 36.51 -2.34
N GLY A 322 26.72 35.83 -2.25
CA GLY A 322 27.65 35.94 -1.11
C GLY A 322 27.21 35.15 0.11
N VAL A 323 26.36 34.13 -0.05
CA VAL A 323 25.94 33.22 1.03
C VAL A 323 27.06 32.20 1.27
N GLU A 324 27.46 32.02 2.53
CA GLU A 324 28.49 31.04 2.87
C GLU A 324 27.95 29.59 2.74
N PRO A 325 28.77 28.61 2.31
CA PRO A 325 28.34 27.22 2.11
C PRO A 325 27.65 26.57 3.32
N SER A 326 27.95 27.00 4.55
CA SER A 326 27.26 26.52 5.75
C SER A 326 25.80 26.95 5.82
N ASP A 327 25.52 28.17 5.34
CA ASP A 327 24.21 28.83 5.45
C ASP A 327 23.30 28.45 4.27
N MET A 328 23.88 27.90 3.19
CA MET A 328 23.14 27.42 2.02
C MET A 328 22.24 26.21 2.34
N MET A 329 22.58 25.41 3.35
CA MET A 329 21.78 24.26 3.75
C MET A 329 20.49 24.64 4.49
N ASP A 330 20.41 25.86 5.01
CA ASP A 330 19.23 26.39 5.71
C ASP A 330 18.22 27.03 4.73
N ASP A 331 18.53 27.09 3.43
CA ASP A 331 17.60 27.61 2.42
C ASP A 331 16.43 26.63 2.21
N PRO A 332 15.16 27.07 2.27
CA PRO A 332 14.00 26.21 2.04
C PRO A 332 13.99 25.48 0.67
N ARG A 333 14.70 26.01 -0.33
CA ARG A 333 14.84 25.41 -1.66
C ARG A 333 15.89 24.29 -1.68
N TRP A 334 16.83 24.31 -0.74
CA TRP A 334 17.85 23.28 -0.58
C TRP A 334 17.22 21.93 -0.24
N GLU A 335 16.29 21.91 0.73
CA GLU A 335 15.58 20.69 1.12
C GLU A 335 14.71 20.12 -0.02
N ASP A 336 14.01 20.98 -0.77
CA ASP A 336 13.15 20.57 -1.88
C ASP A 336 13.94 19.92 -3.03
N ILE A 337 15.04 20.55 -3.45
CA ILE A 337 15.90 19.99 -4.49
C ILE A 337 16.59 18.72 -4.01
N ASN A 338 17.03 18.65 -2.76
CA ASN A 338 17.66 17.45 -2.22
C ASN A 338 16.69 16.26 -2.15
N GLU A 339 15.41 16.50 -1.81
CA GLU A 339 14.38 15.48 -1.85
C GLU A 339 14.11 15.00 -3.28
N ARG A 340 14.05 15.92 -4.25
CA ARG A 340 13.85 15.61 -5.67
C ARG A 340 15.05 14.87 -6.29
N ALA A 341 16.26 15.24 -5.89
CA ALA A 341 17.51 14.59 -6.28
C ALA A 341 17.58 13.14 -5.76
N ALA A 342 17.33 12.95 -4.46
CA ALA A 342 17.26 11.63 -3.86
C ALA A 342 16.18 10.74 -4.52
N ALA A 343 15.09 11.34 -5.02
CA ALA A 343 14.02 10.62 -5.69
C ALA A 343 14.42 10.02 -7.05
N ILE A 344 15.44 10.57 -7.72
CA ILE A 344 16.01 10.02 -8.96
C ILE A 344 17.33 9.28 -8.73
N GLY A 345 17.78 9.15 -7.48
CA GLY A 345 19.07 8.54 -7.12
C GLY A 345 20.27 9.43 -7.41
N PHE A 346 20.07 10.75 -7.53
CA PHE A 346 21.15 11.73 -7.67
C PHE A 346 21.63 12.18 -6.29
N GLU A 347 22.94 12.05 -6.02
CA GLU A 347 23.54 12.53 -4.79
C GLU A 347 24.03 13.98 -4.96
N THR A 348 23.42 14.91 -4.22
CA THR A 348 23.70 16.35 -4.28
C THR A 348 25.02 16.74 -3.59
N TRP A 349 25.47 15.93 -2.62
CA TRP A 349 26.61 16.27 -1.76
C TRP A 349 27.96 16.31 -2.48
N PRO A 350 28.33 15.36 -3.38
CA PRO A 350 29.56 15.45 -4.14
C PRO A 350 29.62 16.68 -5.05
N VAL A 351 28.51 16.99 -5.73
CA VAL A 351 28.39 18.16 -6.64
C VAL A 351 28.46 19.46 -5.85
N PHE A 352 27.87 19.52 -4.67
CA PHE A 352 28.01 20.68 -3.79
C PHE A 352 29.46 20.96 -3.38
N LEU A 353 30.21 19.91 -2.99
CA LEU A 353 31.60 20.06 -2.59
C LEU A 353 32.49 20.53 -3.75
N GLU A 354 32.19 20.08 -4.97
CA GLU A 354 32.86 20.55 -6.19
C GLU A 354 32.63 22.05 -6.42
N LEU A 355 31.36 22.49 -6.38
CA LEU A 355 31.00 23.90 -6.59
C LEU A 355 31.51 24.81 -5.47
N ALA A 356 31.40 24.38 -4.21
CA ALA A 356 31.89 25.12 -3.05
C ALA A 356 33.42 25.19 -2.96
N ALA A 357 34.15 24.31 -3.67
CA ALA A 357 35.60 24.39 -3.80
C ALA A 357 36.06 25.28 -4.98
N MET A 358 35.16 25.58 -5.93
CA MET A 358 35.43 26.45 -7.09
C MET A 358 35.04 27.92 -6.86
N GLY A 359 34.09 28.20 -5.95
CA GLY A 359 33.74 29.55 -5.48
C GLY A 359 34.66 30.03 -4.36
#